data_AF-A0A800ARA5-F1
#
_entry.id   AF-A0A800ARA5-F1
#
_cell.length_a   1.000
_cell.length_b   1.000
_cell.length_c   1.000
_cell.angle_alpha   90.00
_cell.angle_beta   90.00
_cell.angle_gamma   90.00
#
_symmetry.space_group_name_H-M   'P 1'
#
loop_
_entity.id
_entity.type
_entity.pdbx_description
1 polymer ?
#
loop_
_entity_poly.entity_id
_entity_poly.type
_entity_poly.pdbx_seq_one_letter_code
_entity_poly.pdbx_strand_id
1 'polypeptide(L)'
;MIKFGTDGWRAIIAEDFTFQNVKMVSQAIADYLNREEKKRKRKKVVVGYDCRFLSKEFATTVSLILAANDIRVTLSDRVVPTPAVSLHSLIDGYDLGIMITASHNPFCFNGLKIKTKDGEAADSSLTNKVEKFLYKNKPRYIDLETAKKKKFLEFKCLIDNYIEFLRKFVDIKRIKKIKLKILVDTMYGATDKLVEKILGKSE
;
A
#
# COMPACT_ATOMS: atom_id res chain seq x y z
N MET A 1 -8.25 -16.82 -11.56
CA MET A 1 -9.17 -16.90 -10.39
C MET A 1 -8.56 -16.13 -9.23
N ILE A 2 -9.31 -15.22 -8.57
CA ILE A 2 -8.78 -14.46 -7.41
C ILE A 2 -8.72 -15.39 -6.19
N LYS A 3 -7.52 -15.57 -5.63
CA LYS A 3 -7.28 -16.33 -4.41
C LYS A 3 -6.24 -15.62 -3.55
N PHE A 4 -6.58 -15.33 -2.31
CA PHE A 4 -5.64 -14.75 -1.37
C PHE A 4 -4.66 -15.83 -0.87
N GLY A 5 -3.37 -15.48 -0.87
CA GLY A 5 -2.35 -16.16 -0.08
C GLY A 5 -2.29 -15.60 1.33
N THR A 6 -1.14 -15.78 1.99
CA THR A 6 -0.96 -15.40 3.40
C THR A 6 -1.22 -13.92 3.67
N ASP A 7 -0.65 -13.02 2.84
CA ASP A 7 -0.66 -11.57 3.10
C ASP A 7 -1.39 -10.73 2.03
N GLY A 8 -2.03 -11.38 1.06
CA GLY A 8 -2.61 -10.68 -0.09
C GLY A 8 -2.85 -11.58 -1.30
N TRP A 9 -3.10 -10.97 -2.44
CA TRP A 9 -3.31 -11.64 -3.73
C TRP A 9 -2.19 -11.24 -4.70
N ARG A 10 -1.65 -12.20 -5.45
CA ARG A 10 -0.65 -11.97 -6.51
C ARG A 10 -1.08 -12.69 -7.77
N ALA A 11 -0.82 -12.08 -8.92
CA ALA A 11 -1.17 -12.64 -10.21
C ALA A 11 -0.33 -11.99 -11.32
N ILE A 12 -0.34 -12.60 -12.51
CA ILE A 12 0.30 -12.08 -13.72
C ILE A 12 -0.53 -10.90 -14.25
N ILE A 13 0.13 -9.78 -14.54
CA ILE A 13 -0.46 -8.57 -15.11
C ILE A 13 -1.14 -8.91 -16.44
N ALA A 14 -2.31 -8.31 -16.68
CA ALA A 14 -3.14 -8.50 -17.88
C ALA A 14 -3.79 -9.89 -18.05
N GLU A 15 -3.27 -10.94 -17.38
CA GLU A 15 -3.95 -12.24 -17.30
C GLU A 15 -4.95 -12.26 -16.14
N ASP A 16 -4.46 -12.36 -14.90
CA ASP A 16 -5.31 -12.40 -13.70
C ASP A 16 -5.24 -11.08 -12.92
N PHE A 17 -4.10 -10.37 -12.93
CA PHE A 17 -3.96 -9.05 -12.29
C PHE A 17 -4.42 -7.94 -13.25
N THR A 18 -5.73 -7.93 -13.51
CA THR A 18 -6.39 -6.96 -14.40
C THR A 18 -7.07 -5.85 -13.60
N PHE A 19 -7.38 -4.72 -14.25
CA PHE A 19 -8.16 -3.65 -13.61
C PHE A 19 -9.51 -4.16 -13.10
N GLN A 20 -10.17 -5.08 -13.82
CA GLN A 20 -11.44 -5.65 -13.39
C GLN A 20 -11.28 -6.45 -12.09
N ASN A 21 -10.26 -7.30 -12.00
CA ASN A 21 -10.01 -8.08 -10.79
C ASN A 21 -9.54 -7.21 -9.62
N VAL A 22 -8.73 -6.18 -9.87
CA VAL A 22 -8.37 -5.18 -8.84
C VAL A 22 -9.62 -4.46 -8.32
N LYS A 23 -10.57 -4.07 -9.18
CA LYS A 23 -11.85 -3.49 -8.74
C LYS A 23 -12.67 -4.47 -7.88
N MET A 24 -12.72 -5.74 -8.26
CA MET A 24 -13.40 -6.78 -7.49
C MET A 24 -12.78 -6.96 -6.09
N VAL A 25 -11.46 -7.08 -6.01
CA VAL A 25 -10.75 -7.19 -4.71
C VAL A 25 -10.97 -5.94 -3.86
N SER A 26 -10.91 -4.75 -4.47
CA SER A 26 -11.11 -3.49 -3.76
C SER A 26 -12.53 -3.36 -3.20
N GLN A 27 -13.54 -3.83 -3.94
CA GLN A 27 -14.91 -3.85 -3.45
C GLN A 27 -15.07 -4.83 -2.28
N ALA A 28 -14.44 -6.00 -2.34
CA ALA A 28 -14.46 -6.95 -1.24
C ALA A 28 -13.80 -6.39 0.04
N ILE A 29 -12.71 -5.62 -0.11
CA ILE A 29 -12.08 -4.90 1.01
C ILE A 29 -13.04 -3.84 1.56
N ALA A 30 -13.71 -3.07 0.70
CA ALA A 30 -14.69 -2.07 1.12
C ALA A 30 -15.85 -2.69 1.89
N ASP A 31 -16.38 -3.81 1.40
CA ASP A 31 -17.49 -4.53 2.02
C ASP A 31 -17.09 -5.13 3.38
N TYR A 32 -15.89 -5.73 3.45
CA TYR A 32 -15.31 -6.21 4.71
C TYR A 32 -15.22 -5.09 5.75
N LEU A 33 -14.60 -3.96 5.38
CA LEU A 33 -14.48 -2.80 6.25
C LEU A 33 -15.86 -2.30 6.66
N ASN A 34 -16.81 -2.19 5.74
CA ASN A 34 -18.14 -1.67 6.05
C ASN A 34 -19.01 -2.59 6.91
N ARG A 35 -18.84 -3.91 6.83
CA ARG A 35 -19.62 -4.88 7.61
C ARG A 35 -19.03 -5.17 8.99
N GLU A 36 -17.72 -5.35 9.09
CA GLU A 36 -17.08 -5.83 10.32
C GLU A 36 -16.66 -4.68 11.25
N GLU A 37 -16.26 -3.53 10.70
CA GLU A 37 -15.86 -2.33 11.46
C GLU A 37 -17.04 -1.36 11.67
N LYS A 38 -18.20 -1.87 12.15
CA LYS A 38 -19.43 -1.05 12.33
C LYS A 38 -19.26 0.09 13.32
N LYS A 39 -18.35 -0.05 14.29
CA LYS A 39 -18.16 0.92 15.38
C LYS A 39 -17.48 2.20 14.89
N ARG A 40 -16.73 2.15 13.78
CA ARG A 40 -16.00 3.31 13.26
C ARG A 40 -16.82 4.05 12.20
N LYS A 41 -17.35 5.22 12.58
CA LYS A 41 -18.15 6.08 11.69
C LYS A 41 -17.39 6.61 10.46
N ARG A 42 -16.05 6.70 10.54
CA ARG A 42 -15.20 7.21 9.45
C ARG A 42 -13.99 6.30 9.28
N LYS A 43 -14.08 5.41 8.31
CA LYS A 43 -13.02 4.47 7.97
C LYS A 43 -11.99 5.16 7.08
N LYS A 44 -10.73 4.80 7.26
CA LYS A 44 -9.64 5.33 6.44
C LYS A 44 -8.60 4.26 6.13
N VAL A 45 -8.08 4.29 4.91
CA VAL A 45 -7.08 3.36 4.39
C VAL A 45 -5.91 4.14 3.82
N VAL A 46 -4.69 3.68 4.08
CA VAL A 46 -3.48 4.18 3.41
C VAL A 46 -3.13 3.25 2.26
N VAL A 47 -2.80 3.79 1.09
CA VAL A 47 -2.46 3.01 -0.11
C VAL A 47 -1.08 3.43 -0.60
N GLY A 48 -0.20 2.47 -0.81
CA GLY A 48 1.12 2.65 -1.43
C GLY A 48 1.35 1.67 -2.56
N TYR A 49 2.40 1.90 -3.34
CA TYR A 49 2.73 1.07 -4.50
C TYR A 49 4.24 1.07 -4.79
N ASP A 50 4.72 0.02 -5.44
CA ASP A 50 6.12 -0.15 -5.84
C ASP A 50 6.38 0.25 -7.31
N CYS A 51 7.60 -0.01 -7.80
CA CYS A 51 8.06 0.34 -9.15
C CYS A 51 7.47 -0.52 -10.28
N ARG A 52 6.58 -1.48 -10.01
CA ARG A 52 6.10 -2.39 -11.06
C ARG A 52 5.23 -1.67 -12.08
N PHE A 53 5.18 -2.23 -13.28
CA PHE A 53 4.30 -1.75 -14.34
C PHE A 53 2.85 -1.69 -13.86
N LEU A 54 2.20 -0.54 -14.10
CA LEU A 54 0.84 -0.19 -13.69
C LEU A 54 0.56 -0.14 -12.18
N SER A 55 1.56 -0.28 -11.30
CA SER A 55 1.36 -0.26 -9.85
C SER A 55 0.64 1.01 -9.35
N LYS A 56 0.95 2.18 -9.93
CA LYS A 56 0.31 3.46 -9.60
C LYS A 56 -1.17 3.47 -10.02
N GLU A 57 -1.47 2.97 -11.21
CA GLU A 57 -2.81 2.92 -11.80
C GLU A 57 -3.70 1.92 -11.05
N PHE A 58 -3.14 0.78 -10.64
CA PHE A 58 -3.82 -0.18 -9.78
C PHE A 58 -4.08 0.41 -8.38
N ALA A 59 -3.10 1.08 -7.77
CA ALA A 59 -3.28 1.75 -6.49
C ALA A 59 -4.34 2.87 -6.55
N THR A 60 -4.37 3.61 -7.66
CA THR A 60 -5.42 4.61 -7.95
C THR A 60 -6.78 3.92 -8.07
N THR A 61 -6.86 2.79 -8.79
CA THR A 61 -8.10 2.01 -8.93
C THR A 61 -8.63 1.54 -7.58
N VAL A 62 -7.77 0.97 -6.72
CA VAL A 62 -8.13 0.61 -5.35
C VAL A 62 -8.71 1.81 -4.61
N SER A 63 -8.01 2.94 -4.67
CA SER A 63 -8.39 4.17 -3.97
C SER A 63 -9.76 4.69 -4.39
N LEU A 64 -10.07 4.65 -5.69
CA LEU A 64 -11.35 5.12 -6.23
C LEU A 64 -12.52 4.20 -5.86
N ILE A 65 -12.30 2.88 -5.83
CA ILE A 65 -13.32 1.94 -5.36
C ILE A 65 -13.60 2.14 -3.86
N LEU A 66 -12.55 2.26 -3.03
CA LEU A 66 -12.72 2.52 -1.61
C LEU A 66 -13.43 3.86 -1.35
N ALA A 67 -13.05 4.92 -2.08
CA ALA A 67 -13.69 6.23 -1.99
C ALA A 67 -15.18 6.20 -2.41
N ALA A 68 -15.54 5.40 -3.42
CA ALA A 68 -16.93 5.18 -3.82
C ALA A 68 -17.79 4.45 -2.77
N ASN A 69 -17.15 3.85 -1.77
CA ASN A 69 -17.77 3.15 -0.65
C ASN A 69 -17.62 3.92 0.68
N ASP A 70 -17.46 5.25 0.59
CA ASP A 70 -17.36 6.19 1.72
C ASP A 70 -16.17 5.94 2.67
N ILE A 71 -15.11 5.31 2.17
CA ILE A 71 -13.86 5.09 2.90
C ILE A 71 -12.87 6.19 2.49
N ARG A 72 -12.28 6.88 3.47
CA ARG A 72 -11.25 7.88 3.19
C ARG A 72 -9.95 7.19 2.81
N VAL A 73 -9.28 7.68 1.79
CA VAL A 73 -8.05 7.08 1.28
C VAL A 73 -6.95 8.12 1.22
N THR A 74 -5.82 7.76 1.79
CA THR A 74 -4.55 8.45 1.57
C THR A 74 -3.72 7.62 0.61
N LEU A 75 -3.58 8.06 -0.63
CA LEU A 75 -2.75 7.42 -1.62
C LEU A 75 -1.36 8.06 -1.63
N SER A 76 -0.31 7.25 -1.68
CA SER A 76 1.05 7.78 -1.85
C SER A 76 1.19 8.50 -3.18
N ASP A 77 1.82 9.68 -3.16
CA ASP A 77 2.08 10.47 -4.37
C ASP A 77 3.24 9.91 -5.22
N ARG A 78 3.98 8.93 -4.69
CA ARG A 78 5.16 8.32 -5.30
C ARG A 78 5.33 6.86 -4.87
N VAL A 79 6.32 6.20 -5.46
CA VAL A 79 6.75 4.87 -5.05
C VAL A 79 7.21 4.88 -3.60
N VAL A 80 6.81 3.87 -2.83
CA VAL A 80 7.20 3.70 -1.43
C VAL A 80 7.50 2.25 -1.09
N PRO A 81 8.42 1.95 -0.16
CA PRO A 81 8.65 0.60 0.29
C PRO A 81 7.47 0.13 1.15
N THR A 82 7.17 -1.16 1.12
CA THR A 82 6.13 -1.79 1.96
C THR A 82 6.15 -1.33 3.44
N PRO A 83 7.32 -1.24 4.14
CA PRO A 83 7.36 -0.77 5.51
C PRO A 83 6.89 0.68 5.72
N ALA A 84 6.94 1.56 4.71
CA ALA A 84 6.37 2.91 4.83
C ALA A 84 4.84 2.85 4.97
N VAL A 85 4.17 1.99 4.18
CA VAL A 85 2.73 1.75 4.30
C VAL A 85 2.39 1.14 5.66
N SER A 86 3.16 0.13 6.10
CA SER A 86 3.01 -0.46 7.44
C SER A 86 3.15 0.57 8.57
N LEU A 87 4.16 1.44 8.50
CA LEU A 87 4.36 2.50 9.49
C LEU A 87 3.15 3.44 9.52
N HIS A 88 2.70 3.92 8.36
CA HIS A 88 1.56 4.82 8.30
C HIS A 88 0.28 4.17 8.81
N SER A 89 0.03 2.88 8.50
CA SER A 89 -1.10 2.14 9.07
C SER A 89 -1.14 2.24 10.59
N LEU A 90 0.02 2.03 11.23
CA LEU A 90 0.21 2.06 12.69
C LEU A 90 0.05 3.46 13.27
N ILE A 91 0.80 4.46 12.77
CA ILE A 91 0.98 5.73 13.49
C ILE A 91 -0.11 6.76 13.20
N ASP A 92 -0.79 6.66 12.07
CA ASP A 92 -1.83 7.60 11.69
C ASP A 92 -3.23 7.06 12.01
N GLY A 93 -3.34 5.86 12.59
CA GLY A 93 -4.60 5.24 12.98
C GLY A 93 -5.50 4.85 11.81
N TYR A 94 -4.92 4.39 10.69
CA TYR A 94 -5.70 3.82 9.59
C TYR A 94 -6.29 2.46 9.98
N ASP A 95 -7.39 2.09 9.34
CA ASP A 95 -8.04 0.81 9.57
C ASP A 95 -7.29 -0.33 8.88
N LEU A 96 -6.78 -0.04 7.68
CA LEU A 96 -5.91 -0.92 6.90
C LEU A 96 -4.89 -0.10 6.12
N GLY A 97 -3.79 -0.74 5.76
CA GLY A 97 -2.92 -0.31 4.66
C GLY A 97 -3.04 -1.25 3.47
N ILE A 98 -2.95 -0.73 2.26
CA ILE A 98 -2.88 -1.52 1.04
C ILE A 98 -1.58 -1.22 0.33
N MET A 99 -0.82 -2.26 0.00
CA MET A 99 0.42 -2.13 -0.75
C MET A 99 0.28 -2.86 -2.08
N ILE A 100 0.42 -2.13 -3.19
CA ILE A 100 0.48 -2.71 -4.53
C ILE A 100 1.91 -3.11 -4.85
N THR A 101 2.17 -4.42 -4.81
CA THR A 101 3.48 -5.03 -5.04
C THR A 101 3.36 -6.54 -5.17
N ALA A 102 4.19 -7.16 -6.00
CA ALA A 102 4.49 -8.59 -5.93
C ALA A 102 5.86 -8.90 -5.32
N SER A 103 6.45 -7.97 -4.55
CA SER A 103 7.72 -8.14 -3.84
C SER A 103 8.86 -8.57 -4.79
N HIS A 104 9.40 -9.77 -4.63
CA HIS A 104 10.49 -10.35 -5.43
C HIS A 104 10.00 -11.23 -6.60
N ASN A 105 8.68 -11.38 -6.81
CA ASN A 105 8.17 -12.15 -7.95
C ASN A 105 8.66 -11.55 -9.28
N PRO A 106 8.70 -12.32 -10.38
CA PRO A 106 9.09 -11.83 -11.70
C PRO A 106 8.32 -10.56 -12.13
N PHE A 107 8.89 -9.78 -13.04
CA PHE A 107 8.36 -8.46 -13.45
C PHE A 107 6.92 -8.51 -13.98
N CYS A 108 6.51 -9.64 -14.57
CA CYS A 108 5.16 -9.86 -15.09
C CYS A 108 4.10 -10.00 -13.99
N PHE A 109 4.47 -10.15 -12.72
CA PHE A 109 3.53 -10.21 -11.61
C PHE A 109 3.24 -8.82 -11.04
N ASN A 110 2.03 -8.64 -10.53
CA ASN A 110 1.73 -7.62 -9.53
C ASN A 110 0.89 -8.24 -8.41
N GLY A 111 0.64 -7.48 -7.35
CA GLY A 111 -0.03 -7.98 -6.18
C GLY A 111 -0.66 -6.88 -5.35
N LEU A 112 -1.59 -7.28 -4.49
CA LEU A 112 -2.23 -6.43 -3.51
C LEU A 112 -2.05 -7.09 -2.15
N LYS A 113 -1.36 -6.40 -1.25
CA LYS A 113 -1.14 -6.84 0.14
C LYS A 113 -1.95 -6.00 1.10
N ILE A 114 -2.46 -6.63 2.15
CA ILE A 114 -3.19 -5.95 3.22
C ILE A 114 -2.28 -5.81 4.43
N LYS A 115 -2.26 -4.61 5.02
CA LYS A 115 -1.65 -4.29 6.30
C LYS A 115 -2.74 -4.01 7.33
N THR A 116 -2.60 -4.57 8.52
CA THR A 116 -3.54 -4.31 9.62
C THR A 116 -3.36 -2.87 10.15
N LYS A 117 -4.29 -2.42 10.99
CA LYS A 117 -4.17 -1.15 11.73
C LYS A 117 -2.90 -1.05 12.59
N ASP A 118 -2.30 -2.20 12.94
CA ASP A 118 -1.09 -2.29 13.75
C ASP A 118 0.17 -2.34 12.85
N GLY A 119 0.02 -2.18 11.53
CA GLY A 119 1.11 -2.16 10.55
C GLY A 119 1.61 -3.55 10.13
N GLU A 120 1.05 -4.62 10.70
CA GLU A 120 1.43 -6.00 10.41
C GLU A 120 0.91 -6.44 9.04
N ALA A 121 1.50 -7.50 8.47
CA ALA A 121 0.88 -8.15 7.32
C ALA A 121 -0.44 -8.80 7.77
N ALA A 122 -1.49 -8.69 6.95
CA ALA A 122 -2.69 -9.49 7.15
C ALA A 122 -2.31 -10.98 7.22
N ASP A 123 -2.92 -11.69 8.15
CA ASP A 123 -2.83 -13.15 8.23
C ASP A 123 -3.95 -13.80 7.40
N SER A 124 -3.89 -15.13 7.31
CA SER A 124 -4.93 -15.90 6.62
C SER A 124 -6.33 -15.69 7.21
N SER A 125 -6.46 -15.35 8.50
CA SER A 125 -7.76 -15.07 9.11
C SER A 125 -8.40 -13.83 8.49
N LEU A 126 -7.62 -12.75 8.37
CA LEU A 126 -8.08 -11.51 7.76
C LEU A 126 -8.30 -11.66 6.25
N THR A 127 -7.36 -12.25 5.53
CA THR A 127 -7.50 -12.40 4.07
C THR A 127 -8.68 -13.30 3.70
N ASN A 128 -8.93 -14.39 4.44
CA ASN A 128 -10.11 -15.24 4.24
C ASN A 128 -11.42 -14.50 4.53
N LYS A 129 -11.45 -13.55 5.49
CA LYS A 129 -12.62 -12.72 5.75
C LYS A 129 -12.91 -11.80 4.56
N VAL A 130 -11.88 -11.17 3.98
CA VAL A 130 -12.01 -10.34 2.77
C VAL A 130 -12.45 -11.19 1.58
N GLU A 131 -11.86 -12.38 1.41
CA GLU A 131 -12.16 -13.29 0.30
C GLU A 131 -13.65 -13.69 0.26
N LYS A 132 -14.30 -13.85 1.41
CA LYS A 132 -15.75 -14.14 1.51
C LYS A 132 -16.65 -13.07 0.89
N PHE A 133 -16.15 -11.85 0.71
CA PHE A 133 -16.88 -10.76 0.06
C PHE A 133 -16.64 -10.67 -1.45
N LEU A 134 -15.70 -11.44 -2.00
CA LEU A 134 -15.50 -11.47 -3.45
C LEU A 134 -16.81 -11.85 -4.16
N TYR A 135 -17.12 -11.10 -5.21
CA TYR A 135 -18.31 -11.28 -6.06
C TYR A 135 -19.67 -11.11 -5.36
N LYS A 136 -19.71 -10.69 -4.09
CA LYS A 136 -20.98 -10.42 -3.37
C LYS A 136 -21.66 -9.15 -3.85
N ASN A 137 -20.89 -8.13 -4.18
CA ASN A 137 -21.38 -6.86 -4.70
C ASN A 137 -20.64 -6.47 -5.98
N LYS A 138 -21.32 -5.75 -6.87
CA LYS A 138 -20.69 -5.12 -8.03
C LYS A 138 -19.78 -3.97 -7.55
N PRO A 139 -18.55 -3.82 -8.09
CA PRO A 139 -17.67 -2.73 -7.72
C PRO A 139 -18.31 -1.37 -7.98
N ARG A 140 -18.38 -0.53 -6.94
CA ARG A 140 -18.74 0.88 -7.06
C ARG A 140 -17.51 1.69 -7.40
N TYR A 141 -17.65 2.66 -8.30
CA TYR A 141 -16.56 3.48 -8.77
C TYR A 141 -16.98 4.94 -8.85
N ILE A 142 -16.05 5.84 -8.54
CA ILE A 142 -16.15 7.28 -8.78
C ILE A 142 -14.87 7.74 -9.49
N ASP A 143 -14.96 8.82 -10.27
CA ASP A 143 -13.78 9.43 -10.87
C ASP A 143 -12.92 10.17 -9.84
N LEU A 144 -11.68 10.47 -10.26
CA LEU A 144 -10.67 11.09 -9.41
C LEU A 144 -11.09 12.47 -8.88
N GLU A 145 -11.73 13.28 -9.72
CA GLU A 145 -12.11 14.65 -9.35
C GLU A 145 -13.26 14.62 -8.35
N THR A 146 -14.24 13.73 -8.54
CA THR A 146 -15.31 13.48 -7.57
C THR A 146 -14.75 13.00 -6.23
N ALA A 147 -13.80 12.06 -6.23
CA ALA A 147 -13.19 11.52 -5.01
C ALA A 147 -12.45 12.60 -4.19
N LYS A 148 -11.68 13.46 -4.87
CA LYS A 148 -11.00 14.60 -4.26
C LYS A 148 -11.97 15.65 -3.74
N LYS A 149 -12.97 16.05 -4.56
CA LYS A 149 -13.99 17.05 -4.19
C LYS A 149 -14.78 16.63 -2.95
N LYS A 150 -15.13 15.34 -2.84
CA LYS A 150 -15.80 14.77 -1.66
C LYS A 150 -14.86 14.54 -0.46
N LYS A 151 -13.55 14.81 -0.60
CA LYS A 151 -12.52 14.59 0.42
C LYS A 151 -12.44 13.12 0.88
N PHE A 152 -12.72 12.18 -0.03
CA PHE A 152 -12.50 10.76 0.18
C PHE A 152 -11.16 10.27 -0.35
N LEU A 153 -10.46 11.04 -1.17
CA LEU A 153 -9.13 10.71 -1.65
C LEU A 153 -8.20 11.92 -1.54
N GLU A 154 -7.06 11.73 -0.86
CA GLU A 154 -5.94 12.66 -0.82
C GLU A 154 -4.64 11.97 -1.24
N PHE A 155 -3.69 12.75 -1.77
CA PHE A 155 -2.35 12.30 -2.11
C PHE A 155 -1.35 12.82 -1.10
N LYS A 156 -0.45 11.96 -0.61
CA LYS A 156 0.57 12.35 0.38
C LYS A 156 1.93 11.71 0.10
N CYS A 157 2.99 12.45 0.42
CA CYS A 157 4.34 11.92 0.48
C CYS A 157 4.49 11.09 1.76
N LEU A 158 4.48 9.76 1.63
CA LEU A 158 4.60 8.84 2.77
C LEU A 158 6.06 8.50 3.13
N ILE A 159 7.00 8.80 2.22
CA ILE A 159 8.40 8.38 2.41
C ILE A 159 9.14 9.22 3.45
N ASP A 160 8.81 10.51 3.59
CA ASP A 160 9.55 11.41 4.46
C ASP A 160 9.36 11.07 5.94
N ASN A 161 8.11 10.81 6.36
CA ASN A 161 7.81 10.32 7.71
C ASN A 161 8.51 8.99 8.01
N TYR A 162 8.59 8.10 7.01
CA TYR A 162 9.30 6.84 7.14
C TYR A 162 10.82 7.03 7.32
N ILE A 163 11.44 7.94 6.57
CA ILE A 163 12.86 8.30 6.74
C ILE A 163 13.12 8.85 8.14
N GLU A 164 12.28 9.79 8.60
CA GLU A 164 12.42 10.36 9.95
C GLU A 164 12.22 9.32 11.05
N PHE A 165 11.35 8.33 10.84
CA PHE A 165 11.23 7.19 11.73
C PHE A 165 12.52 6.35 11.76
N LEU A 166 13.09 5.99 10.60
CA LEU A 166 14.32 5.21 10.52
C LEU A 166 15.52 5.91 11.17
N ARG A 167 15.62 7.24 11.04
CA ARG A 167 16.69 8.04 11.65
C ARG A 167 16.78 7.89 13.18
N LYS A 168 15.69 7.50 13.85
CA LYS A 168 15.66 7.24 15.30
C LYS A 168 16.36 5.95 15.71
N PHE A 169 16.55 5.01 14.79
CA PHE A 169 17.17 3.71 15.04
C PHE A 169 18.61 3.60 14.52
N VAL A 170 19.11 4.64 13.84
CA VAL A 170 20.42 4.63 13.18
C VAL A 170 21.30 5.74 13.76
N ASP A 171 22.44 5.37 14.34
CA ASP A 171 23.45 6.33 14.78
C ASP A 171 24.29 6.83 13.58
N ILE A 172 23.74 7.81 12.88
CA ILE A 172 24.36 8.42 11.70
C ILE A 172 25.72 9.05 12.06
N LYS A 173 25.85 9.63 13.26
CA LYS A 173 27.11 10.26 13.70
C LYS A 173 28.23 9.23 13.81
N ARG A 174 27.94 8.08 14.41
CA ARG A 174 28.90 6.97 14.52
C ARG A 174 29.25 6.39 13.16
N ILE A 175 28.27 6.17 12.27
CA ILE A 175 28.52 5.67 10.91
C ILE A 175 29.47 6.61 10.16
N LYS A 176 29.22 7.93 10.21
CA LYS A 176 30.09 8.93 9.57
C LYS A 176 31.51 8.92 10.13
N LYS A 177 31.68 8.70 11.45
CA LYS A 177 33.01 8.64 12.09
C LYS A 177 33.85 7.45 11.62
N ILE A 178 33.22 6.32 11.30
CA ILE A 178 33.91 5.09 10.86
C ILE A 178 34.39 5.19 9.40
N LYS A 179 33.84 6.13 8.61
CA LYS A 179 34.19 6.33 7.19
C LYS A 179 34.01 5.05 6.34
N LEU A 180 32.91 4.34 6.57
CA LEU A 180 32.58 3.14 5.79
C LEU A 180 32.35 3.50 4.32
N LYS A 181 32.88 2.67 3.42
CA LYS A 181 32.47 2.65 2.01
C LYS A 181 31.26 1.75 1.88
N ILE A 182 30.10 2.32 1.56
CA ILE A 182 28.82 1.60 1.51
C ILE A 182 28.37 1.54 0.05
N LEU A 183 28.19 0.32 -0.47
CA LEU A 183 27.54 0.06 -1.75
C LEU A 183 26.14 -0.49 -1.48
N VAL A 184 25.13 0.06 -2.15
CA VAL A 184 23.75 -0.42 -2.08
C VAL A 184 23.22 -0.63 -3.49
N ASP A 185 22.94 -1.87 -3.85
CA ASP A 185 22.14 -2.19 -5.02
C ASP A 185 20.67 -2.17 -4.63
N THR A 186 19.93 -1.19 -5.14
CA THR A 186 18.49 -1.06 -4.88
C THR A 186 17.65 -1.94 -5.81
N MET A 187 18.28 -2.61 -6.78
CA MET A 187 17.64 -3.49 -7.78
C MET A 187 16.44 -2.82 -8.49
N TYR A 188 16.54 -1.51 -8.72
CA TYR A 188 15.44 -0.65 -9.25
C TYR A 188 14.14 -0.72 -8.41
N GLY A 189 14.25 -1.13 -7.16
CA GLY A 189 13.14 -1.32 -6.24
C GLY A 189 12.68 -0.03 -5.56
N ALA A 190 11.68 -0.17 -4.68
CA ALA A 190 11.00 0.95 -4.03
C ALA A 190 11.84 1.68 -2.96
N THR A 191 13.08 1.26 -2.72
CA THR A 191 14.03 1.87 -1.79
C THR A 191 15.07 2.73 -2.49
N ASP A 192 14.89 3.03 -3.78
CA ASP A 192 15.82 3.87 -4.51
C ASP A 192 16.09 5.20 -3.78
N LYS A 193 17.38 5.55 -3.65
CA LYS A 193 17.89 6.73 -2.92
C LYS A 193 17.53 6.81 -1.43
N LEU A 194 16.88 5.80 -0.84
CA LEU A 194 16.48 5.84 0.56
C LEU A 194 17.70 5.89 1.49
N VAL A 195 18.72 5.08 1.20
CA VAL A 195 19.96 5.05 1.99
C VAL A 195 20.70 6.39 1.88
N GLU A 196 20.78 6.97 0.68
CA GLU A 196 21.35 8.31 0.47
C GLU A 196 20.63 9.38 1.28
N LYS A 197 19.29 9.34 1.35
CA LYS A 197 18.50 10.27 2.17
C LYS A 197 18.73 10.11 3.68
N ILE A 198 19.11 8.91 4.14
CA ILE A 198 19.38 8.63 5.55
C ILE A 198 20.82 8.98 5.92
N LEU A 199 21.80 8.50 5.15
CA LEU A 199 23.23 8.62 5.47
C LEU A 199 23.87 9.90 4.91
N GLY A 200 23.27 10.50 3.90
CA GLY A 200 23.82 11.59 3.10
C GLY A 200 24.32 11.11 1.74
N LYS A 201 24.63 12.08 0.86
CA LYS A 201 25.25 11.81 -0.44
C LYS A 201 26.68 11.29 -0.26
N SER A 202 27.09 10.42 -1.18
CA SER A 202 28.51 10.11 -1.34
C SER A 202 29.26 11.39 -1.71
N GLU A 203 30.34 11.68 -0.98
CA GLU A 203 31.34 12.67 -1.37
C GLU A 203 32.26 12.08 -2.46
#